data_AF-A0A0Q9TJP4-F1
#
_entry.id   AF-A0A0Q9TJP4-F1
#
_cell.length_a   1.000
_cell.length_b   1.000
_cell.length_c   1.000
_cell.angle_alpha   90.00
_cell.angle_beta   90.00
_cell.angle_gamma   90.00
#
_symmetry.space_group_name_H-M   'P 1'
#
loop_
_entity.id
_entity.type
_entity.pdbx_description
1 polymer ?
#
loop_
_entity_poly.entity_id
_entity_poly.type
_entity_poly.pdbx_seq_one_letter_code
_entity_poly.pdbx_strand_id
1 'polypeptide(L)'
;MNHDTIADNQVLSQFFTNYGLTQRESEILALIATYGYTNKEIAESCCISEKTVKIHLANIMSKIGIGSMRRLLALLLQQALLVSKFTSEPTVITSIRMS
;
A
#
# COMPACT_ATOMS: atom_id res chain seq x y z
N MET A 1 8.75 -7.52 16.51
CA MET A 1 7.51 -7.32 15.74
C MET A 1 7.85 -6.32 14.65
N ASN A 2 8.06 -6.81 13.44
CA ASN A 2 8.71 -6.09 12.35
C ASN A 2 7.71 -5.11 11.71
N HIS A 3 7.53 -3.92 12.28
CA HIS A 3 6.71 -2.86 11.68
C HIS A 3 7.47 -2.07 10.59
N ASP A 4 8.77 -2.30 10.44
CA ASP A 4 9.64 -1.44 9.61
C ASP A 4 9.56 -1.74 8.10
N THR A 5 9.10 -2.92 7.69
CA THR A 5 9.17 -3.33 6.26
C THR A 5 8.03 -2.79 5.39
N ILE A 6 6.92 -2.36 5.99
CA ILE A 6 5.74 -1.88 5.24
C ILE A 6 5.98 -0.48 4.66
N ALA A 7 6.74 0.36 5.37
CA ALA A 7 7.04 1.73 4.95
C ALA A 7 7.94 1.79 3.70
N ASP A 8 8.74 0.75 3.48
CA ASP A 8 9.74 0.70 2.40
C ASP A 8 9.15 0.30 1.03
N ASN A 9 7.85 -0.03 0.95
CA ASN A 9 7.21 -0.27 -0.34
C ASN A 9 6.82 1.06 -1.01
N GLN A 10 7.68 1.54 -1.92
CA GLN A 10 7.50 2.77 -2.69
C GLN A 10 6.13 2.87 -3.39
N VAL A 11 5.53 1.75 -3.79
CA VAL A 11 4.20 1.75 -4.42
C VAL A 11 3.12 2.08 -3.40
N LEU A 12 3.20 1.46 -2.21
CA LEU A 12 2.23 1.69 -1.14
C LEU A 12 2.31 3.10 -0.58
N SER A 13 3.51 3.60 -0.31
CA SER A 13 3.69 4.96 0.21
C SER A 13 3.18 6.03 -0.77
N GLN A 14 3.42 5.85 -2.07
CA GLN A 14 2.86 6.72 -3.11
C GLN A 14 1.33 6.60 -3.16
N PHE A 15 0.78 5.39 -3.10
CA PHE A 15 -0.66 5.15 -3.09
C PHE A 15 -1.34 5.86 -1.92
N PHE A 16 -0.77 5.74 -0.71
CA PHE A 16 -1.32 6.34 0.50
C PHE A 16 -1.36 7.87 0.41
N THR A 17 -0.30 8.47 -0.12
CA THR A 17 -0.20 9.91 -0.33
C THR A 17 -1.20 10.39 -1.38
N ASN A 18 -1.33 9.68 -2.50
CA ASN A 18 -2.23 10.05 -3.59
C ASN A 18 -3.71 10.10 -3.16
N TYR A 19 -4.10 9.23 -2.23
CA TYR A 19 -5.48 9.13 -1.74
C TYR A 19 -5.69 9.72 -0.34
N GLY A 20 -4.67 10.35 0.26
CA GLY A 20 -4.78 10.97 1.58
C GLY A 20 -5.21 9.99 2.69
N LEU A 21 -4.67 8.78 2.65
CA LEU A 21 -4.94 7.79 3.70
C LEU A 21 -4.26 8.21 5.00
N THR A 22 -4.97 8.04 6.11
CA THR A 22 -4.39 8.23 7.44
C THR A 22 -3.35 7.14 7.72
N GLN A 23 -2.51 7.35 8.74
CA GLN A 23 -1.54 6.35 9.17
C GLN A 23 -2.19 4.99 9.44
N ARG A 24 -3.35 5.01 10.12
CA ARG A 24 -4.07 3.78 10.47
C ARG A 24 -4.68 3.07 9.27
N GLU A 25 -5.23 3.84 8.33
CA GLU A 25 -5.77 3.29 7.09
C GLU A 25 -4.67 2.69 6.20
N SER A 26 -3.51 3.35 6.17
CA SER A 26 -2.33 2.88 5.43
C SER A 26 -1.78 1.57 5.98
N GLU A 27 -1.67 1.46 7.31
CA GLU A 27 -1.26 0.24 8.00
C GLU A 27 -2.20 -0.94 7.69
N ILE A 28 -3.52 -0.71 7.83
CA ILE A 28 -4.54 -1.73 7.54
C ILE A 28 -4.47 -2.18 6.08
N LEU A 29 -4.39 -1.25 5.13
CA LEU A 29 -4.32 -1.58 3.71
C LEU A 29 -3.04 -2.34 3.37
N ALA A 30 -1.92 -1.97 3.98
CA ALA A 30 -0.65 -2.66 3.77
C ALA A 30 -0.66 -4.10 4.28
N LEU A 31 -1.26 -4.37 5.44
CA LEU A 31 -1.40 -5.73 5.97
C LEU A 31 -2.18 -6.63 5.02
N ILE A 32 -3.24 -6.09 4.41
CA ILE A 32 -4.02 -6.80 3.38
C ILE A 32 -3.19 -7.00 2.11
N ALA A 33 -2.57 -5.94 1.59
CA ALA A 33 -1.89 -5.98 0.30
C ALA A 33 -0.63 -6.85 0.32
N THR A 34 0.08 -6.91 1.45
CA THR A 34 1.35 -7.62 1.58
C THR A 34 1.16 -9.06 2.03
N TYR A 35 0.29 -9.29 3.02
CA TYR A 35 0.15 -10.60 3.68
C TYR A 35 -1.19 -11.28 3.41
N GLY A 36 -2.16 -10.59 2.82
CA GLY A 36 -3.50 -11.14 2.61
C GLY A 36 -4.30 -11.33 3.91
N TYR A 37 -3.97 -10.59 4.97
CA TYR A 37 -4.62 -10.74 6.28
C TYR A 37 -6.14 -10.55 6.21
N THR A 38 -6.84 -11.40 6.94
CA THR A 38 -8.27 -11.31 7.22
C THR A 38 -8.58 -10.19 8.20
N ASN A 39 -9.84 -9.77 8.28
CA ASN A 39 -10.27 -8.74 9.24
C ASN A 39 -9.93 -9.11 10.69
N LYS A 40 -9.94 -10.41 11.02
CA LYS A 40 -9.60 -10.93 12.35
C LYS A 40 -8.10 -10.78 12.63
N GLU A 41 -7.24 -11.19 11.70
CA GLU A 41 -5.78 -11.07 11.86
C GLU A 41 -5.33 -9.60 11.91
N ILE A 42 -6.00 -8.73 11.14
CA ILE A 42 -5.77 -7.27 11.22
C ILE A 42 -6.22 -6.76 12.59
N ALA A 43 -7.42 -7.14 13.05
CA ALA A 43 -7.93 -6.73 14.35
C ALA A 43 -6.97 -7.09 15.49
N GLU A 44 -6.42 -8.32 15.46
CA GLU A 44 -5.40 -8.79 16.40
C GLU A 44 -4.09 -8.01 16.27
N SER A 45 -3.55 -7.88 15.05
CA SER A 45 -2.28 -7.17 14.79
C SER A 45 -2.34 -5.70 15.20
N CYS A 46 -3.50 -5.09 15.03
CA CYS A 46 -3.75 -3.68 15.28
C CYS A 46 -4.33 -3.43 16.68
N CYS A 47 -4.63 -4.45 17.48
CA CYS A 47 -5.30 -4.31 18.78
C CYS A 47 -6.63 -3.52 18.73
N ILE A 48 -7.48 -3.81 17.73
CA ILE A 48 -8.81 -3.19 17.55
C ILE A 48 -9.87 -4.25 17.27
N SER A 49 -11.15 -3.88 17.24
CA SER A 49 -12.22 -4.83 16.89
C SER A 49 -12.32 -5.05 15.37
N GLU A 50 -12.78 -6.22 14.93
CA GLU A 50 -13.11 -6.47 13.51
C GLU A 50 -14.11 -5.46 12.95
N LYS A 51 -15.05 -4.97 13.78
CA LYS A 51 -15.99 -3.92 13.41
C LYS A 51 -15.25 -2.62 13.09
N THR A 52 -14.25 -2.26 13.89
CA THR A 52 -13.40 -1.09 13.67
C THR A 52 -12.58 -1.24 12.38
N VAL A 53 -12.04 -2.44 12.12
CA VAL A 53 -11.36 -2.74 10.84
C VAL A 53 -12.29 -2.48 9.65
N LYS A 54 -13.53 -2.99 9.69
CA LYS A 54 -14.53 -2.77 8.64
C LYS A 54 -14.84 -1.28 8.41
N ILE A 55 -14.88 -0.48 9.47
CA ILE A 55 -15.07 0.98 9.38
C ILE A 55 -13.88 1.63 8.68
N HIS A 56 -12.64 1.28 9.05
CA HIS A 56 -11.46 1.79 8.35
C HIS A 56 -11.45 1.40 6.88
N LEU A 57 -11.82 0.15 6.54
CA LEU A 57 -11.92 -0.30 5.16
C LEU A 57 -12.99 0.47 4.37
N ALA A 58 -14.14 0.75 4.98
CA ALA A 58 -15.17 1.58 4.36
C ALA A 58 -14.65 3.01 4.08
N ASN A 59 -13.92 3.60 5.02
CA ASN A 59 -13.33 4.94 4.85
C ASN A 59 -12.26 4.95 3.74
N ILE A 60 -11.38 3.95 3.69
CA ILE A 60 -10.39 3.78 2.62
C ILE A 60 -11.10 3.71 1.27
N MET A 61 -12.08 2.81 1.14
CA MET A 61 -12.88 2.64 -0.06
C MET A 61 -13.59 3.93 -0.47
N SER A 62 -14.13 4.68 0.49
CA SER A 62 -14.77 5.98 0.23
C SER A 62 -13.78 7.03 -0.26
N LYS A 63 -12.58 7.11 0.33
CA LYS A 63 -11.53 8.07 -0.09
C LYS A 63 -11.05 7.81 -1.51
N ILE A 64 -11.01 6.54 -1.89
CA ILE A 64 -10.55 6.11 -3.22
C ILE A 64 -11.70 6.13 -4.24
N GLY A 65 -12.96 6.17 -3.78
CA GLY A 65 -14.15 6.19 -4.62
C GLY A 65 -14.57 4.80 -5.15
N ILE A 66 -14.30 3.74 -4.40
CA ILE A 66 -14.51 2.34 -4.83
C ILE A 66 -15.27 1.56 -3.77
N GLY A 67 -16.42 0.99 -4.11
CA GLY A 67 -17.23 0.18 -3.19
C GLY A 67 -16.83 -1.30 -3.08
N SER A 68 -15.62 -1.71 -3.49
CA SER A 68 -15.22 -3.12 -3.53
C SER A 68 -13.75 -3.31 -3.21
N MET A 69 -13.48 -4.13 -2.19
CA MET A 69 -12.12 -4.56 -1.83
C MET A 69 -11.38 -5.23 -2.99
N ARG A 70 -12.06 -6.05 -3.80
CA ARG A 70 -11.44 -6.68 -4.97
C ARG A 70 -10.96 -5.65 -5.98
N ARG A 71 -11.75 -4.60 -6.24
CA ARG A 71 -11.37 -3.51 -7.14
C ARG A 71 -10.23 -2.66 -6.55
N LEU A 72 -10.24 -2.41 -5.25
CA LEU A 72 -9.15 -1.73 -4.55
C LEU A 72 -7.81 -2.46 -4.74
N LEU A 73 -7.79 -3.78 -4.48
CA LEU A 73 -6.57 -4.58 -4.65
C LEU A 73 -6.13 -4.65 -6.12
N ALA A 74 -7.06 -4.74 -7.06
CA ALA A 74 -6.74 -4.72 -8.49
C ALA A 74 -6.08 -3.42 -8.92
N LEU A 75 -6.53 -2.26 -8.43
CA LEU A 75 -5.88 -0.98 -8.71
C LEU A 75 -4.48 -0.89 -8.11
N LEU A 76 -4.31 -1.39 -6.89
CA LEU A 76 -3.02 -1.39 -6.21
C LEU A 76 -2.02 -2.27 -6.98
N LEU A 77 -2.46 -3.44 -7.44
CA LEU A 77 -1.68 -4.32 -8.32
C LEU A 77 -1.35 -3.65 -9.66
N GLN A 78 -2.33 -2.96 -10.28
CA GLN A 78 -2.10 -2.23 -11.52
C GLN A 78 -1.02 -1.16 -11.34
N GLN A 79 -1.05 -0.40 -10.25
CA GLN A 79 -0.01 0.59 -9.95
C GLN A 79 1.35 -0.06 -9.72
N ALA A 80 1.42 -1.17 -8.99
CA ALA A 80 2.66 -1.92 -8.79
C ALA A 80 3.28 -2.40 -10.13
N LEU A 81 2.45 -2.91 -11.03
CA LEU A 81 2.88 -3.36 -12.36
C LEU A 81 3.32 -2.20 -13.26
N LEU A 82 2.70 -1.03 -13.13
CA LEU A 82 3.14 0.16 -13.85
C LEU A 82 4.51 0.64 -13.37
N VAL A 83 4.77 0.63 -12.05
CA VAL A 83 6.08 0.99 -11.50
C VAL A 83 7.17 0.04 -12.00
N SER A 84 6.92 -1.27 -12.09
CA SER A 84 7.95 -2.21 -12.56
C SER A 84 8.32 -2.00 -14.03
N LYS A 85 7.36 -1.60 -14.89
CA LYS A 85 7.60 -1.36 -16.32
C LYS A 85 8.48 -0.13 -16.62
N PHE A 86 8.71 0.75 -15.64
CA PHE A 86 9.62 1.89 -15.79
C PHE A 86 11.03 1.62 -15.23
N THR A 87 11.33 0.41 -14.76
CA THR A 87 12.67 0.05 -14.22
C THR A 87 13.65 -0.55 -15.25
N SER A 88 13.31 -0.51 -16.55
CA SER A 88 14.21 -0.80 -17.68
C SER A 88 14.15 0.40 -18.64
N GLU A 89 15.08 1.36 -18.77
CA GLU A 89 16.53 1.58 -18.51
C GLU A 89 16.78 3.13 -18.40
N PRO A 90 18.00 3.69 -18.16
CA PRO A 90 19.22 3.16 -17.52
C PRO A 90 19.67 4.07 -16.35
N THR A 91 20.13 3.50 -15.25
CA THR A 91 21.04 4.20 -14.33
C THR A 91 22.43 3.57 -14.49
N VAL A 92 23.45 4.42 -14.53
CA VAL A 92 24.90 4.14 -14.64
C VAL A 92 25.47 4.12 -16.08
N ILE A 93 25.71 5.32 -16.66
CA ILE A 93 27.07 5.83 -16.92
C ILE A 93 27.06 7.36 -16.74
N THR A 94 27.01 7.81 -15.48
CA THR A 94 27.62 9.10 -15.09
C THR A 94 28.92 8.77 -14.36
N SER A 95 29.86 8.14 -15.07
CA SER A 95 31.29 8.23 -14.73
C SER A 95 31.91 9.12 -15.80
N ILE A 96 32.19 10.38 -15.48
CA ILE A 96 33.57 10.78 -15.21
C ILE A 96 34.51 10.26 -16.31
N ARG A 97 34.81 11.13 -17.28
CA ARG A 97 36.21 11.46 -17.56
C ARG A 97 36.29 12.88 -18.12
N MET A 98 36.70 13.80 -17.25
CA MET A 98 37.60 14.86 -17.67
C MET A 98 38.88 14.20 -18.20
N SER A 99 39.23 14.47 -19.45
CA SER A 99 40.59 14.55 -19.99
C SER A 99 40.49 15.29 -21.32
#